data_AF-A0A0M9DML1-F1
#
_entry.id   AF-A0A0M9DML1-F1
#
_cell.length_a   1.000
_cell.length_b   1.000
_cell.length_c   1.000
_cell.angle_alpha   90.00
_cell.angle_beta   90.00
_cell.angle_gamma   90.00
#
_symmetry.space_group_name_H-M   'P 1'
#
loop_
_entity.id
_entity.type
_entity.pdbx_description
1 polymer ?
#
loop_
_entity_poly.entity_id
_entity_poly.type
_entity_poly.pdbx_seq_one_letter_code
_entity_poly.pdbx_strand_id
1 'polypeptide(L)'
;MNEKELIPQLFKTEYRKIISVLCKLFGIVHIEIAEDITNDTFLLASETWGLNGIPENPTAWLYTVAKNRTKDYLKRHKTFSEKIVVDFKLNQNQSEEFDVDLSLKNITDSQLQMIFTI
;
A
#
# COMPACT_ATOMS: atom_id res chain seq x y z
N MET A 1 22.66 9.84 -4.08
CA MET A 1 22.51 8.42 -3.69
C MET A 1 22.27 7.62 -4.96
N ASN A 2 22.93 6.49 -5.15
CA ASN A 2 22.74 5.69 -6.36
C ASN A 2 21.39 4.94 -6.28
N GLU A 3 20.63 4.84 -7.38
CA GLU A 3 19.36 4.10 -7.43
C GLU A 3 19.52 2.67 -6.90
N LYS A 4 20.63 2.02 -7.30
CA LYS A 4 20.99 0.66 -6.88
C LYS A 4 21.09 0.47 -5.37
N GLU A 5 21.27 1.55 -4.61
CA GLU A 5 21.33 1.53 -3.14
C GLU A 5 20.04 2.04 -2.50
N LEU A 6 19.38 3.02 -3.12
CA LEU A 6 18.15 3.63 -2.59
C LEU A 6 16.98 2.65 -2.56
N ILE A 7 16.73 1.91 -3.65
CA ILE A 7 15.59 0.99 -3.71
C ILE A 7 15.68 -0.10 -2.63
N PRO A 8 16.82 -0.82 -2.47
CA PRO A 8 16.96 -1.78 -1.37
C PRO A 8 16.80 -1.17 0.02
N GLN A 9 17.24 0.08 0.22
CA GLN A 9 17.04 0.78 1.49
C GLN A 9 15.57 1.06 1.75
N LEU A 10 14.85 1.63 0.77
CA LEU A 10 13.42 1.91 0.89
C LEU A 10 12.61 0.62 1.04
N PHE A 11 13.01 -0.47 0.39
CA PHE A 11 12.36 -1.76 0.59
C PHE A 11 12.44 -2.19 2.06
N LYS A 12 13.61 -2.06 2.70
CA LYS A 12 13.77 -2.42 4.12
C LYS A 12 12.92 -1.55 5.06
N THR A 13 12.70 -0.27 4.72
CA THR A 13 12.01 0.67 5.62
C THR A 13 10.52 0.83 5.33
N GLU A 14 10.11 0.75 4.07
CA GLU A 14 8.75 1.10 3.62
C GLU A 14 7.87 -0.10 3.30
N TYR A 15 8.46 -1.25 2.90
CA TYR A 15 7.69 -2.43 2.48
C TYR A 15 6.68 -2.88 3.55
N ARG A 16 7.15 -3.05 4.78
CA ARG A 16 6.30 -3.47 5.91
C ARG A 16 5.24 -2.43 6.28
N LYS A 17 5.52 -1.14 6.05
CA LYS A 17 4.56 -0.06 6.32
C LYS A 17 3.39 -0.15 5.35
N ILE A 18 3.68 -0.26 4.06
CA ILE A 18 2.67 -0.41 3.01
C ILE A 18 1.86 -1.69 3.25
N ILE A 19 2.51 -2.84 3.44
CA ILE A 19 1.82 -4.11 3.71
C ILE A 19 0.90 -4.00 4.92
N SER A 20 1.36 -3.44 6.04
CA SER A 20 0.54 -3.36 7.26
C SER A 20 -0.76 -2.59 7.03
N VAL A 21 -0.70 -1.46 6.32
CA VAL A 21 -1.87 -0.63 6.02
C VAL A 21 -2.82 -1.37 5.05
N LEU A 22 -2.28 -2.02 4.03
CA LEU A 22 -3.08 -2.78 3.09
C LEU A 22 -3.69 -4.05 3.73
N CYS A 23 -2.98 -4.70 4.65
CA CYS A 23 -3.53 -5.83 5.42
C CYS A 23 -4.67 -5.39 6.34
N LYS A 24 -4.58 -4.20 6.95
CA LYS A 24 -5.71 -3.63 7.70
C LYS A 24 -6.92 -3.39 6.80
N LEU A 25 -6.68 -2.90 5.57
CA LEU A 25 -7.73 -2.64 4.60
C LEU A 25 -8.42 -3.93 4.09
N PHE A 26 -7.64 -4.87 3.58
CA PHE A 26 -8.13 -6.11 2.95
C PHE A 26 -8.45 -7.22 3.94
N GLY A 27 -7.99 -7.09 5.19
CA GLY A 27 -7.95 -8.17 6.17
C GLY A 27 -6.70 -9.03 6.05
N ILE A 28 -6.20 -9.52 7.18
CA ILE A 28 -4.95 -10.29 7.25
C ILE A 28 -4.97 -11.58 6.42
N VAL A 29 -6.15 -12.17 6.24
CA VAL A 29 -6.37 -13.39 5.42
C VAL A 29 -6.03 -13.15 3.95
N HIS A 30 -5.99 -11.87 3.54
CA HIS A 30 -5.75 -11.40 2.19
C HIS A 30 -4.39 -10.69 2.04
N ILE A 31 -3.39 -11.14 2.82
CA ILE A 31 -2.03 -10.59 2.80
C ILE A 31 -1.38 -10.70 1.42
N GLU A 32 -1.73 -11.69 0.62
CA GLU A 32 -1.25 -11.88 -0.75
C GLU A 32 -1.57 -10.67 -1.64
N ILE A 33 -2.75 -10.07 -1.47
CA ILE A 33 -3.16 -8.88 -2.26
C ILE A 33 -2.32 -7.68 -1.85
N ALA A 34 -2.07 -7.51 -0.55
CA ALA A 34 -1.22 -6.45 -0.03
C ALA A 34 0.23 -6.60 -0.51
N GLU A 35 0.73 -7.82 -0.54
CA GLU A 35 2.08 -8.16 -1.01
C GLU A 35 2.23 -7.85 -2.50
N ASP A 36 1.31 -8.31 -3.35
CA ASP A 36 1.32 -8.06 -4.79
C ASP A 36 1.32 -6.56 -5.12
N ILE A 37 0.44 -5.79 -4.48
CA ILE A 37 0.39 -4.32 -4.67
C ILE A 37 1.69 -3.65 -4.25
N THR A 38 2.30 -4.11 -3.15
CA THR A 38 3.57 -3.56 -2.66
C THR A 38 4.71 -3.91 -3.60
N ASN A 39 4.75 -5.15 -4.12
CA ASN A 39 5.72 -5.60 -5.10
C ASN A 39 5.62 -4.80 -6.41
N ASP A 40 4.41 -4.63 -6.95
CA ASP A 40 4.15 -3.79 -8.13
C ASP A 40 4.65 -2.35 -7.94
N THR A 41 4.53 -1.82 -6.72
CA THR A 41 4.97 -0.47 -6.36
C THR A 41 6.49 -0.34 -6.45
N PHE A 42 7.24 -1.29 -5.88
CA PHE A 42 8.70 -1.29 -5.95
C PHE A 42 9.23 -1.68 -7.34
N LEU A 43 8.53 -2.55 -8.07
CA LEU A 43 8.84 -2.86 -9.45
C LEU A 43 8.75 -1.60 -10.31
N LEU A 44 7.65 -0.86 -10.22
CA LEU A 44 7.49 0.38 -10.97
C LEU A 44 8.55 1.43 -10.60
N ALA A 45 8.94 1.52 -9.31
CA ALA A 45 10.06 2.38 -8.90
C ALA A 45 11.35 2.00 -9.62
N SER A 46 11.69 0.70 -9.65
CA SER A 46 12.90 0.20 -10.31
C SER A 46 12.90 0.36 -11.82
N GLU A 47 11.73 0.36 -12.46
CA GLU A 47 11.63 0.59 -13.91
C GLU A 47 11.70 2.09 -14.24
N THR A 48 11.07 2.94 -13.42
CA THR A 48 10.90 4.36 -13.74
C THR A 48 12.06 5.23 -13.28
N TRP A 49 12.68 4.95 -12.14
CA TRP A 49 13.72 5.83 -11.59
C TRP A 49 15.03 5.76 -12.37
N GLY A 50 15.38 4.59 -12.91
CA GLY A 50 16.55 4.45 -13.78
C GLY A 50 16.44 5.21 -15.10
N LEU A 51 15.21 5.42 -15.59
CA LEU A 51 14.94 6.13 -16.85
C LEU A 51 14.68 7.63 -16.63
N ASN A 52 13.86 7.97 -15.64
CA ASN A 52 13.33 9.32 -15.44
C ASN A 52 14.02 10.07 -14.28
N GLY A 53 14.94 9.40 -13.57
CA GLY A 53 15.54 9.91 -12.34
C GLY A 53 14.71 9.61 -11.10
N ILE A 54 15.37 9.72 -9.94
CA ILE A 54 14.74 9.53 -8.63
C ILE A 54 13.90 10.79 -8.32
N PRO A 55 12.62 10.65 -7.93
CA PRO A 55 11.78 11.79 -7.56
C PRO A 55 12.30 12.50 -6.30
N GLU A 56 11.94 13.77 -6.11
CA GLU A 56 12.37 14.58 -4.95
C GLU A 56 12.00 13.94 -3.60
N ASN A 57 10.84 13.28 -3.55
CA ASN A 57 10.40 12.50 -2.38
C ASN A 57 10.05 11.06 -2.79
N PRO A 58 11.03 10.14 -2.77
CA PRO A 58 10.83 8.74 -3.15
C PRO A 58 9.78 8.02 -2.31
N THR A 59 9.73 8.28 -1.00
CA THR A 59 8.76 7.66 -0.10
C THR A 59 7.34 8.09 -0.44
N ALA A 60 7.10 9.38 -0.63
CA ALA A 60 5.78 9.89 -1.01
C ALA A 60 5.35 9.37 -2.40
N TRP A 61 6.30 9.20 -3.31
CA TRP A 61 6.04 8.60 -4.61
C TRP A 61 5.60 7.13 -4.48
N LEU A 62 6.30 6.32 -3.68
CA LEU A 62 5.92 4.93 -3.42
C LEU A 62 4.50 4.84 -2.83
N TYR A 63 4.18 5.70 -1.86
CA TYR A 63 2.86 5.70 -1.23
C TYR A 63 1.76 6.08 -2.22
N THR A 64 2.04 7.05 -3.10
CA THR A 64 1.11 7.44 -4.18
C THR A 64 0.85 6.27 -5.13
N VAL A 65 1.90 5.56 -5.53
CA VAL A 65 1.78 4.40 -6.41
C VAL A 65 1.01 3.27 -5.74
N ALA A 66 1.32 2.92 -4.50
CA ALA A 66 0.60 1.89 -3.74
C ALA A 66 -0.90 2.22 -3.60
N LYS A 67 -1.24 3.48 -3.31
CA LYS A 67 -2.61 3.98 -3.26
C LYS A 67 -3.32 3.83 -4.61
N ASN A 68 -2.68 4.23 -5.70
CA ASN A 68 -3.26 4.12 -7.04
C ASN A 68 -3.46 2.65 -7.45
N ARG A 69 -2.47 1.78 -7.21
CA ARG A 69 -2.56 0.34 -7.45
C ARG A 69 -3.70 -0.30 -6.66
N THR A 70 -3.89 0.12 -5.41
CA THR A 70 -5.00 -0.32 -4.56
C THR A 70 -6.35 0.11 -5.14
N LYS A 71 -6.48 1.38 -5.56
CA LYS A 71 -7.70 1.87 -6.24
C LYS A 71 -7.99 1.06 -7.50
N ASP A 72 -6.97 0.80 -8.32
CA ASP A 72 -7.11 0.02 -9.55
C ASP A 72 -7.51 -1.43 -9.28
N TYR A 73 -6.97 -2.04 -8.23
CA TYR A 73 -7.37 -3.37 -7.78
C TYR A 73 -8.84 -3.37 -7.36
N LEU A 74 -9.23 -2.45 -6.47
CA LEU A 74 -10.61 -2.38 -5.95
C LEU A 74 -11.64 -2.14 -7.06
N LYS A 75 -11.30 -1.28 -8.04
CA LYS A 75 -12.14 -0.98 -9.20
C LYS A 75 -12.31 -2.20 -10.11
N ARG A 76 -11.24 -2.95 -10.36
CA ARG A 76 -11.28 -4.18 -11.18
C ARG A 76 -12.04 -5.31 -10.49
N HIS A 77 -11.95 -5.39 -9.16
CA HIS A 77 -12.50 -6.47 -8.36
C HIS A 77 -13.76 -6.08 -7.58
N LYS A 78 -14.52 -5.07 -8.02
CA LYS A 78 -15.63 -4.43 -7.25
C LYS A 78 -16.50 -5.40 -6.44
N THR A 79 -17.03 -6.47 -7.05
CA THR A 79 -17.87 -7.47 -6.35
C THR A 79 -17.13 -8.27 -5.27
N PHE A 80 -15.84 -8.50 -5.43
CA PHE A 80 -14.96 -9.16 -4.47
C PHE A 80 -14.47 -8.18 -3.40
N SER A 81 -14.11 -6.96 -3.80
CA SER A 81 -13.72 -5.84 -2.93
C SER A 81 -14.79 -5.53 -1.88
N GLU A 82 -16.07 -5.50 -2.27
CA GLU A 82 -17.20 -5.30 -1.34
C GLU A 82 -17.26 -6.37 -0.24
N LYS A 83 -16.70 -7.57 -0.47
CA LYS A 83 -16.71 -8.67 0.51
C LYS A 83 -15.52 -8.65 1.46
N ILE A 84 -14.35 -8.20 1.01
CA ILE A 84 -13.09 -8.34 1.75
C ILE A 84 -12.69 -7.09 2.53
N VAL A 85 -13.11 -5.89 2.12
CA VAL A 85 -12.68 -4.65 2.78
C VAL A 85 -13.33 -4.54 4.16
N VAL A 86 -12.52 -4.69 5.22
CA VAL A 86 -13.01 -4.81 6.61
C VAL A 86 -13.29 -3.44 7.23
N ASP A 87 -12.38 -2.48 7.03
CA ASP A 87 -12.46 -1.15 7.65
C ASP A 87 -13.65 -0.31 7.14
N PHE A 88 -14.21 -0.65 5.96
CA PHE A 88 -15.25 0.15 5.31
C PHE A 88 -16.68 -0.37 5.50
N LYS A 89 -16.89 -1.64 5.86
CA LYS A 89 -18.26 -2.18 6.04
C LYS A 89 -19.03 -1.52 7.18
N LEU A 90 -18.35 -0.77 8.06
CA LEU A 90 -18.94 -0.05 9.18
C LEU A 90 -19.50 1.34 8.81
N ASN A 91 -19.12 1.93 7.67
CA ASN A 91 -19.53 3.28 7.26
C ASN A 91 -20.32 3.26 5.93
N GLN A 92 -21.51 2.65 5.93
CA GLN A 92 -22.38 2.48 4.76
C GLN A 92 -23.12 3.75 4.28
N ASN A 93 -22.68 4.95 4.67
CA ASN A 93 -23.29 6.19 4.19
C ASN A 93 -22.24 7.05 3.51
N GLN A 94 -22.38 7.15 2.19
CA GLN A 94 -21.72 8.05 1.25
C GLN A 94 -20.55 7.44 0.47
N SER A 95 -20.62 7.74 -0.83
CA SER A 95 -19.61 7.64 -1.87
C SER A 95 -18.35 8.43 -1.53
N GLU A 96 -17.64 8.05 -0.47
CA GLU A 96 -16.28 8.49 -0.22
C GLU A 96 -15.34 7.66 -1.09
N GLU A 97 -14.48 8.35 -1.84
CA GLU A 97 -13.45 7.69 -2.64
C GLU A 97 -12.59 6.79 -1.75
N PHE A 98 -12.34 5.54 -2.19
CA PHE A 98 -11.41 4.64 -1.49
C PHE A 98 -10.03 5.28 -1.37
N ASP A 99 -9.70 5.79 -0.19
CA ASP A 99 -8.42 6.42 0.08
C ASP A 99 -7.60 5.62 1.10
N VAL A 100 -6.46 5.10 0.65
CA VAL A 100 -5.49 4.40 1.51
C VAL A 100 -4.71 5.44 2.30
N ASP A 101 -4.92 5.47 3.63
CA ASP A 101 -4.17 6.37 4.52
C ASP A 101 -2.79 5.80 4.86
N LEU A 102 -1.74 6.30 4.19
CA LEU A 102 -0.34 6.01 4.48
C LEU A 102 0.31 7.09 5.38
N SER A 103 -0.46 7.74 6.25
CA SER A 103 0.07 8.60 7.30
C SER A 103 0.86 7.82 8.35
N LEU A 104 1.86 8.46 8.97
CA LEU A 104 2.69 7.82 10.01
C LEU A 104 1.86 7.26 11.18
N LYS A 105 0.78 7.96 11.55
CA LYS A 105 -0.12 7.53 12.62
C LYS A 105 -0.82 6.23 12.24
N ASN A 106 -1.44 6.17 11.06
CA ASN A 106 -2.15 4.96 10.61
C ASN A 106 -1.18 3.81 10.35
N ILE A 107 -0.02 4.06 9.76
CA ILE A 107 1.03 3.05 9.59
C ILE A 107 1.40 2.41 10.94
N THR A 108 1.66 3.23 11.97
CA THR A 108 2.05 2.73 13.29
C THR A 108 0.95 1.87 13.91
N ASP A 109 -0.30 2.31 13.79
CA ASP A 109 -1.48 1.59 14.26
C ASP A 109 -1.67 0.25 13.52
N SER A 110 -1.59 0.26 12.18
CA SER A 110 -1.69 -0.92 11.33
C SER A 110 -0.60 -1.95 11.62
N GLN A 111 0.64 -1.51 11.84
CA GLN A 111 1.74 -2.40 12.23
C GLN A 111 1.49 -3.06 13.58
N LEU A 112 0.98 -2.28 14.55
CA LEU A 112 0.63 -2.81 15.87
C LEU A 112 -0.49 -3.85 15.76
N GLN A 113 -1.56 -3.52 15.03
CA GLN A 113 -2.67 -4.44 14.79
C GLN A 113 -2.20 -5.75 14.17
N MET A 114 -1.32 -5.68 13.16
CA MET A 114 -0.76 -6.86 12.50
C MET A 114 0.05 -7.76 13.46
N ILE A 115 0.79 -7.19 14.41
CA ILE A 115 1.54 -7.95 15.43
C ILE A 115 0.60 -8.70 16.37
N PHE A 116 -0.56 -8.13 16.70
CA PHE A 116 -1.53 -8.70 17.63
C PHE A 116 -2.63 -9.52 16.97
N THR A 117 -2.62 -9.63 15.64
CA THR A 117 -3.57 -10.45 14.90
C THR A 117 -3.04 -11.89 14.88
N ILE A 118 -3.65 -12.76 15.70
CA ILE A 118 -3.39 -14.21 15.81
C ILE A 118 -4.62 -14.96 15.31
#